data_AF-A0A485M4B6-F1
#
_entry.id   AF-A0A485M4B6-F1
#
_cell.length_a   1.000
_cell.length_b   1.000
_cell.length_c   1.000
_cell.angle_alpha   90.00
_cell.angle_beta   90.00
_cell.angle_gamma   90.00
#
_symmetry.space_group_name_H-M   'P 1'
#
loop_
_entity.id
_entity.type
_entity.pdbx_description
1 polymer ?
#
loop_
_entity_poly.entity_id
_entity_poly.type
_entity_poly.pdbx_seq_one_letter_code
_entity_poly.pdbx_strand_id
1 'polypeptide(L)'
;MADQQGLQAIQSAVLLQRYGVPFHGSVVALPHLVGWKDLAETVKYLSACGAETVRVFLPGFSSLAAPGLKFKPSLWKEIKMFIKSLRGEVRAPVTCEPPLLERLEPEVAGVIAASPAELAGVRTGDIIETVNGSRVHTRVQAFRQITRNGSPLLELRREGQPLTVQVQKEPGQRSGMVLDYDLDPALIDDLGRALRRHRVEGALVLTSELAGPLLDLALRQFWKEGRLLELVVVKNLFFAGNICVAGLLTVSDFEAAVAAFLERKSRQKPPLVLLPGVAFDSRGMDITGRSYLELEERFGLPCEVL
;
A
#
# COMPACT_ATOMS: atom_id res chain seq x y z
N MET A 1 -22.95 11.36 -11.62
CA MET A 1 -22.22 11.71 -12.86
C MET A 1 -23.18 11.50 -14.02
N ALA A 2 -23.51 12.56 -14.76
CA ALA A 2 -24.33 12.51 -15.97
C ALA A 2 -23.47 12.94 -17.16
N ASP A 3 -22.35 12.25 -17.35
CA ASP A 3 -21.47 12.50 -18.48
C ASP A 3 -22.19 12.08 -19.77
N GLN A 4 -22.53 13.07 -20.60
CA GLN A 4 -23.22 12.85 -21.87
C GLN A 4 -22.37 12.08 -22.89
N GLN A 5 -21.05 11.96 -22.65
CA GLN A 5 -20.11 11.28 -23.53
C GLN A 5 -19.51 10.03 -22.88
N GLY A 6 -20.15 9.45 -21.85
CA GLY A 6 -19.63 8.27 -21.14
C GLY A 6 -19.27 7.08 -22.05
N LEU A 7 -20.00 6.89 -23.15
CA LEU A 7 -19.67 5.87 -24.16
C LEU A 7 -18.35 6.14 -24.91
N GLN A 8 -18.02 7.41 -25.18
CA GLN A 8 -16.75 7.78 -25.79
C GLN A 8 -15.58 7.57 -24.82
N ALA A 9 -15.79 7.87 -23.53
CA ALA A 9 -14.79 7.59 -22.50
C ALA A 9 -14.45 6.10 -22.44
N ILE A 10 -15.46 5.21 -22.52
CA ILE A 10 -15.24 3.76 -22.59
C ILE A 10 -14.40 3.39 -23.82
N GLN A 11 -14.75 3.88 -25.00
CA GLN A 11 -14.03 3.59 -26.26
C GLN A 11 -12.55 4.02 -26.26
N SER A 12 -12.14 4.90 -25.34
CA SER A 12 -10.75 5.34 -25.23
C SER A 12 -9.78 4.18 -25.00
N ALA A 13 -10.17 3.15 -24.25
CA ALA A 13 -9.32 1.97 -24.02
C ALA A 13 -9.01 1.21 -25.33
N VAL A 14 -9.98 1.12 -26.25
CA VAL A 14 -9.79 0.51 -27.58
C VAL A 14 -8.82 1.34 -28.42
N LEU A 15 -8.91 2.66 -28.34
CA LEU A 15 -8.00 3.55 -29.06
C LEU A 15 -6.57 3.43 -28.53
N LEU A 16 -6.37 3.38 -27.20
CA LEU A 16 -5.06 3.17 -26.60
C LEU A 16 -4.43 1.87 -27.10
N GLN A 17 -5.21 0.78 -27.15
CA GLN A 17 -4.76 -0.49 -27.73
C GLN A 17 -4.35 -0.33 -29.20
N ARG A 18 -5.23 0.25 -30.02
CA ARG A 18 -5.03 0.41 -31.47
C ARG A 18 -3.76 1.17 -31.80
N TYR A 19 -3.43 2.18 -31.00
CA TYR A 19 -2.23 3.01 -31.18
C TYR A 19 -1.02 2.53 -30.36
N GLY A 20 -1.13 1.39 -29.66
CA GLY A 20 -0.03 0.82 -28.89
C GLY A 20 0.41 1.68 -27.70
N VAL A 21 -0.49 2.49 -27.14
CA VAL A 21 -0.20 3.35 -25.98
C VAL A 21 -0.37 2.51 -24.70
N PRO A 22 0.70 2.29 -23.92
CA PRO A 22 0.60 1.54 -22.66
C PRO A 22 -0.30 2.25 -21.66
N PHE A 23 -1.15 1.49 -20.97
CA PHE A 23 -2.04 2.05 -19.95
C PHE A 23 -2.35 1.05 -18.83
N HIS A 24 -2.77 1.57 -17.69
CA HIS A 24 -3.29 0.80 -16.58
C HIS A 24 -4.77 1.11 -16.37
N GLY A 25 -5.59 0.08 -16.20
CA GLY A 25 -7.00 0.22 -15.87
C GLY A 25 -7.20 0.39 -14.37
N SER A 26 -8.26 1.10 -13.98
CA SER A 26 -8.71 1.11 -12.59
C SER A 26 -10.22 1.25 -12.46
N VAL A 27 -10.79 0.60 -11.45
CA VAL A 27 -12.23 0.63 -11.15
C VAL A 27 -12.45 0.61 -9.64
N VAL A 28 -13.44 1.36 -9.15
CA VAL A 28 -13.91 1.23 -7.76
C VAL A 28 -14.99 0.16 -7.73
N ALA A 29 -14.79 -0.89 -6.92
CA ALA A 29 -15.71 -2.00 -6.84
C ALA A 29 -16.96 -1.64 -6.03
N LEU A 30 -18.07 -1.34 -6.72
CA LEU A 30 -19.38 -1.04 -6.13
C LEU A 30 -20.43 -2.10 -6.52
N PRO A 31 -20.19 -3.41 -6.33
CA PRO A 31 -21.10 -4.45 -6.83
C PRO A 31 -22.47 -4.44 -6.14
N HIS A 32 -22.60 -3.79 -4.98
CA HIS A 32 -23.88 -3.56 -4.32
C HIS A 32 -24.77 -2.51 -5.02
N LEU A 33 -24.19 -1.69 -5.92
CA LEU A 33 -24.91 -0.69 -6.70
C LEU A 33 -25.11 -1.13 -8.16
N VAL A 34 -24.06 -1.64 -8.81
CA VAL A 34 -24.06 -1.97 -10.25
C VAL A 34 -24.05 -3.48 -10.53
N GLY A 35 -23.93 -4.31 -9.50
CA GLY A 35 -23.86 -5.77 -9.62
C GLY A 35 -22.44 -6.31 -9.84
N TRP A 36 -22.23 -7.57 -9.47
CA TRP A 36 -20.95 -8.27 -9.65
C TRP A 36 -20.57 -8.48 -11.12
N LYS A 37 -21.58 -8.65 -11.99
CA LYS A 37 -21.39 -8.82 -13.42
C LYS A 37 -20.72 -7.60 -14.06
N ASP A 38 -21.16 -6.40 -13.69
CA ASP A 38 -20.60 -5.13 -14.18
C ASP A 38 -19.11 -4.99 -13.85
N LEU A 39 -18.72 -5.34 -12.61
CA LEU A 39 -17.32 -5.36 -12.20
C LEU A 39 -16.49 -6.36 -13.02
N ALA A 40 -17.00 -7.59 -13.23
CA ALA A 40 -16.31 -8.58 -14.04
C ALA A 40 -16.16 -8.14 -15.50
N GLU A 41 -17.22 -7.61 -16.11
CA GLU A 41 -17.21 -7.13 -17.50
C GLU A 41 -16.24 -5.96 -17.66
N THR A 42 -16.18 -5.05 -16.69
CA THR A 42 -15.22 -3.94 -16.67
C THR A 42 -13.77 -4.43 -16.62
N VAL A 43 -13.45 -5.37 -15.71
CA VAL A 43 -12.10 -5.93 -15.59
C VAL A 43 -11.70 -6.70 -16.87
N LYS A 44 -12.60 -7.52 -17.40
CA LYS A 44 -12.39 -8.26 -18.66
C LYS A 44 -12.20 -7.32 -19.84
N TYR A 45 -13.01 -6.25 -19.93
CA TYR A 45 -12.91 -5.24 -20.97
C TYR A 45 -11.55 -4.54 -20.96
N LEU A 46 -11.10 -4.05 -19.80
CA LEU A 46 -9.80 -3.39 -19.66
C LEU A 46 -8.64 -4.34 -20.02
N SER A 47 -8.70 -5.61 -19.57
CA SER A 47 -7.71 -6.61 -19.95
C SER A 47 -7.72 -6.91 -21.45
N ALA A 48 -8.90 -7.02 -22.08
CA ALA A 48 -9.05 -7.28 -23.51
C ALA A 48 -8.52 -6.12 -24.36
N CYS A 49 -8.64 -4.89 -23.86
CA CYS A 49 -8.05 -3.69 -24.46
C CYS A 49 -6.53 -3.58 -24.22
N GLY A 50 -5.88 -4.55 -23.57
CA GLY A 50 -4.43 -4.57 -23.40
C GLY A 50 -3.91 -3.71 -22.25
N ALA A 51 -4.71 -3.47 -21.20
CA ALA A 51 -4.22 -2.85 -19.97
C ALA A 51 -3.03 -3.66 -19.40
N GLU A 52 -1.95 -2.98 -19.01
CA GLU A 52 -0.79 -3.62 -18.38
C GLU A 52 -1.16 -4.20 -17.01
N THR A 53 -2.02 -3.50 -16.26
CA THR A 53 -2.64 -3.99 -15.02
C THR A 53 -4.05 -3.44 -14.88
N VAL A 54 -4.88 -4.09 -14.05
CA VAL A 54 -6.19 -3.58 -13.63
C VAL A 54 -6.22 -3.48 -12.12
N ARG A 55 -6.34 -2.25 -11.59
CA ARG A 55 -6.43 -1.97 -10.15
C ARG A 55 -7.89 -1.86 -9.71
N VAL A 56 -8.30 -2.74 -8.82
CA VAL A 56 -9.65 -2.73 -8.24
C VAL A 56 -9.59 -2.06 -6.88
N PHE A 57 -10.08 -0.82 -6.81
CA PHE A 57 -10.20 -0.10 -5.54
C PHE A 57 -11.33 -0.69 -4.73
N LEU A 58 -11.02 -1.13 -3.51
CA LEU A 58 -12.01 -1.48 -2.50
C LEU A 58 -12.78 -0.20 -2.15
N PRO A 59 -14.11 -0.26 -2.08
CA PRO A 59 -14.92 0.94 -1.90
C PRO A 59 -14.74 1.51 -0.49
N GLY A 60 -14.86 2.82 -0.37
CA GLY A 60 -14.87 3.55 0.90
C GLY A 60 -15.97 4.60 0.91
N PHE A 61 -16.46 4.96 2.10
CA PHE A 61 -17.44 6.00 2.33
C PHE A 61 -17.08 6.80 3.59
N SER A 62 -17.26 8.12 3.53
CA SER A 62 -17.06 9.03 4.67
C SER A 62 -18.28 9.07 5.57
N SER A 63 -18.19 9.81 6.68
CA SER A 63 -19.34 10.15 7.53
C SER A 63 -20.47 10.86 6.77
N LEU A 64 -20.14 11.59 5.70
CA LEU A 64 -21.07 12.36 4.87
C LEU A 64 -21.84 11.51 3.84
N ALA A 65 -21.51 10.23 3.69
CA ALA A 65 -22.16 9.38 2.71
C ALA A 65 -23.64 9.13 3.06
N ALA A 66 -24.52 9.22 2.07
CA ALA A 66 -25.92 8.87 2.20
C ALA A 66 -26.08 7.39 2.60
N PRO A 67 -27.12 7.01 3.38
CA PRO A 67 -27.29 5.62 3.85
C PRO A 67 -27.27 4.57 2.75
N GLY A 68 -27.83 4.87 1.57
CA GLY A 68 -27.85 3.95 0.43
C GLY A 68 -26.49 3.68 -0.24
N LEU A 69 -25.45 4.46 0.08
CA LEU A 69 -24.08 4.26 -0.41
C LEU A 69 -23.21 3.49 0.59
N LYS A 70 -23.72 3.25 1.81
CA LYS A 70 -22.99 2.52 2.84
C LYS A 70 -23.16 1.02 2.61
N PHE A 71 -22.11 0.26 2.90
CA PHE A 71 -22.10 -1.18 2.73
C PHE A 71 -21.55 -1.88 3.98
N LYS A 72 -21.80 -3.18 4.07
CA LYS A 72 -21.33 -4.01 5.18
C LYS A 72 -19.80 -4.17 5.11
N PRO A 73 -19.10 -4.25 6.26
CA PRO A 73 -17.65 -4.49 6.29
C PRO A 73 -17.21 -5.76 5.54
N SER A 74 -18.09 -6.77 5.44
CA SER A 74 -17.81 -8.01 4.70
C SER A 74 -17.54 -7.80 3.21
N LEU A 75 -18.02 -6.68 2.63
CA LEU A 75 -17.92 -6.44 1.19
C LEU A 75 -16.47 -6.45 0.69
N TRP A 76 -15.51 -5.94 1.47
CA TRP A 76 -14.09 -5.99 1.09
C TRP A 76 -13.58 -7.42 0.92
N LYS A 77 -13.97 -8.32 1.84
CA LYS A 77 -13.62 -9.74 1.75
C LYS A 77 -14.29 -10.40 0.55
N GLU A 78 -15.56 -10.10 0.31
CA GLU A 78 -16.33 -10.59 -0.85
C GLU A 78 -15.67 -10.14 -2.17
N ILE A 79 -15.29 -8.87 -2.29
CA ILE A 79 -14.58 -8.34 -3.47
C ILE A 79 -13.24 -9.04 -3.65
N LYS A 80 -12.43 -9.21 -2.60
CA LYS A 80 -11.14 -9.91 -2.72
C LYS A 80 -11.30 -11.36 -3.20
N MET A 81 -12.31 -12.08 -2.70
CA MET A 81 -12.59 -13.44 -3.17
C MET A 81 -13.03 -13.46 -4.64
N PHE A 82 -13.88 -12.52 -5.05
CA PHE A 82 -14.33 -12.38 -6.42
C PHE A 82 -13.21 -12.01 -7.39
N ILE A 83 -12.33 -11.07 -7.02
CA ILE A 83 -11.16 -10.71 -7.84
C ILE A 83 -10.20 -11.90 -7.94
N LYS A 84 -10.03 -12.67 -6.86
CA LYS A 84 -9.22 -13.89 -6.90
C LYS A 84 -9.73 -14.90 -7.93
N SER A 85 -11.05 -15.09 -8.07
CA SER A 85 -11.59 -15.98 -9.11
C SER A 85 -11.41 -15.41 -10.52
N LEU A 86 -11.53 -14.09 -10.69
CA LEU A 86 -11.39 -13.45 -12.01
C LEU A 86 -9.96 -13.46 -12.56
N ARG A 87 -8.92 -13.51 -11.71
CA ARG A 87 -7.51 -13.51 -12.14
C ARG A 87 -7.17 -14.63 -13.11
N GLY A 88 -7.86 -15.78 -13.06
CA GLY A 88 -7.67 -16.89 -13.99
C GLY A 88 -8.36 -16.70 -15.35
N GLU A 89 -9.23 -15.71 -15.49
CA GLU A 89 -10.04 -15.45 -16.68
C GLU A 89 -9.50 -14.29 -17.54
N VAL A 90 -8.50 -13.57 -17.06
CA VAL A 90 -7.94 -12.38 -17.72
C VAL A 90 -6.42 -12.46 -17.79
N ARG A 91 -5.84 -11.84 -18.82
CA ARG A 91 -4.39 -11.82 -19.03
C ARG A 91 -3.70 -10.76 -18.17
N ALA A 92 -4.34 -9.61 -17.99
CA ALA A 92 -3.77 -8.52 -17.21
C ALA A 92 -3.75 -8.89 -15.71
N PRO A 93 -2.63 -8.64 -14.99
CA PRO A 93 -2.61 -8.67 -13.53
C PRO A 93 -3.72 -7.82 -12.91
N VAL A 94 -4.48 -8.41 -11.99
CA VAL A 94 -5.55 -7.72 -11.27
C VAL A 94 -5.20 -7.60 -9.79
N THR A 95 -5.04 -6.38 -9.28
CA THR A 95 -4.73 -6.09 -7.87
C THR A 95 -5.93 -5.46 -7.15
N CYS A 96 -5.93 -5.52 -5.83
CA CYS A 96 -6.91 -4.81 -5.00
C CYS A 96 -6.22 -3.68 -4.23
N GLU A 97 -6.87 -2.52 -4.12
CA GLU A 97 -6.34 -1.35 -3.42
C GLU A 97 -7.31 -0.88 -2.31
N PRO A 98 -6.92 -0.84 -1.03
CA PRO A 98 -5.62 -1.29 -0.51
C PRO A 98 -5.45 -2.81 -0.60
N PRO A 99 -4.21 -3.32 -0.63
CA PRO A 99 -3.94 -4.76 -0.78
C PRO A 99 -4.35 -5.59 0.46
N LEU A 100 -4.45 -4.96 1.63
CA LEU A 100 -4.77 -5.60 2.92
C LEU A 100 -3.83 -6.78 3.19
N LEU A 101 -2.53 -6.47 3.28
CA LEU A 101 -1.46 -7.44 3.46
C LEU A 101 -1.35 -7.85 4.93
N GLU A 102 -1.03 -9.12 5.15
CA GLU A 102 -0.84 -9.73 6.49
C GLU A 102 0.60 -10.24 6.69
N ARG A 103 1.43 -10.17 5.64
CA ARG A 103 2.81 -10.68 5.62
C ARG A 103 3.68 -9.78 4.77
N LEU A 104 4.96 -9.67 5.14
CA LEU A 104 5.97 -8.89 4.41
C LEU A 104 6.63 -9.67 3.26
N GLU A 105 6.46 -11.00 3.20
CA GLU A 105 7.12 -11.84 2.19
C GLU A 105 6.96 -11.27 0.77
N PRO A 106 8.02 -11.22 -0.07
CA PRO A 106 7.97 -10.53 -1.36
C PRO A 106 7.26 -11.38 -2.43
N GLU A 107 5.96 -11.59 -2.26
CA GLU A 107 5.10 -12.34 -3.17
C GLU A 107 4.74 -11.53 -4.41
N VAL A 108 4.97 -12.10 -5.60
CA VAL A 108 4.56 -11.54 -6.89
C VAL A 108 3.04 -11.59 -7.03
N ALA A 109 2.39 -10.43 -6.99
CA ALA A 109 0.94 -10.29 -7.13
C ALA A 109 0.45 -10.53 -8.56
N GLY A 110 1.33 -10.34 -9.56
CA GLY A 110 1.07 -10.65 -10.95
C GLY A 110 2.26 -10.34 -11.86
N VAL A 111 2.17 -10.75 -13.12
CA VAL A 111 3.23 -10.53 -14.12
C VAL A 111 2.60 -9.94 -15.38
N ILE A 112 3.11 -8.78 -15.80
CA ILE A 112 2.65 -8.07 -16.99
C ILE A 112 3.03 -8.89 -18.22
N ALA A 113 2.11 -9.02 -19.17
CA ALA A 113 2.32 -9.77 -20.38
C ALA A 113 3.42 -9.17 -21.27
N ALA A 114 4.18 -10.03 -21.95
CA ALA A 114 5.33 -9.70 -22.79
C ALA A 114 6.45 -8.92 -22.06
N SER A 115 6.46 -8.93 -20.73
CA SER A 115 7.47 -8.26 -19.93
C SER A 115 8.74 -9.10 -19.73
N PRO A 116 9.88 -8.49 -19.36
CA PRO A 116 11.08 -9.22 -18.95
C PRO A 116 10.82 -10.34 -17.93
N ALA A 117 9.94 -10.10 -16.96
CA ALA A 117 9.59 -11.07 -15.94
C ALA A 117 8.81 -12.27 -16.49
N GLU A 118 7.86 -12.05 -17.42
CA GLU A 118 7.14 -13.14 -18.08
C GLU A 118 8.09 -13.99 -18.92
N LEU A 119 8.98 -13.35 -19.70
CA LEU A 119 9.98 -14.03 -20.53
C LEU A 119 10.97 -14.84 -19.70
N ALA A 120 11.29 -14.37 -18.49
CA ALA A 120 12.13 -15.10 -17.53
C ALA A 120 11.39 -16.24 -16.80
N GLY A 121 10.08 -16.40 -17.03
CA GLY A 121 9.27 -17.47 -16.44
C GLY A 121 8.81 -17.20 -15.00
N VAL A 122 8.85 -15.94 -14.54
CA VAL A 122 8.26 -15.52 -13.26
C VAL A 122 6.73 -15.68 -13.34
N ARG A 123 6.11 -16.10 -12.24
CA ARG A 123 4.66 -16.31 -12.15
C ARG A 123 4.07 -15.65 -10.91
N THR A 124 2.78 -15.36 -10.98
CA THR A 124 1.98 -14.97 -9.81
C THR A 124 2.14 -16.00 -8.68
N GLY A 125 2.34 -15.53 -7.46
CA GLY A 125 2.53 -16.37 -6.28
C GLY A 125 3.97 -16.82 -6.03
N ASP A 126 4.91 -16.53 -6.94
CA ASP A 126 6.33 -16.70 -6.65
C ASP A 126 6.73 -15.80 -5.48
N ILE A 127 7.49 -16.35 -4.53
CA ILE A 127 8.10 -15.60 -3.43
C ILE A 127 9.55 -15.29 -3.81
N ILE A 128 9.92 -14.02 -3.86
CA ILE A 128 11.30 -13.60 -4.14
C ILE A 128 12.09 -13.69 -2.84
N GLU A 129 13.11 -14.55 -2.80
CA GLU A 129 13.94 -14.76 -1.60
C GLU A 129 15.23 -13.94 -1.67
N THR A 130 15.88 -13.88 -2.83
CA THR A 130 17.08 -13.07 -3.06
C THR A 130 17.08 -12.36 -4.40
N VAL A 131 17.79 -11.23 -4.47
CA VAL A 131 18.10 -10.48 -5.69
C VAL A 131 19.62 -10.33 -5.75
N ASN A 132 20.27 -10.90 -6.76
CA ASN A 132 21.74 -10.96 -6.89
C ASN A 132 22.41 -11.50 -5.60
N GLY A 133 21.86 -12.56 -5.02
CA GLY A 133 22.34 -13.17 -3.78
C GLY A 133 22.08 -12.35 -2.50
N SER A 134 21.52 -11.14 -2.62
CA SER A 134 21.12 -10.33 -1.47
C SER A 134 19.70 -10.70 -1.04
N ARG A 135 19.54 -11.13 0.21
CA ARG A 135 18.22 -11.49 0.74
C ARG A 135 17.28 -10.30 0.77
N VAL A 136 16.04 -10.51 0.36
CA VAL A 136 14.97 -9.52 0.42
C VAL A 136 13.86 -10.00 1.35
N HIS A 137 13.30 -9.07 2.11
CA HIS A 137 12.31 -9.37 3.14
C HIS A 137 10.96 -8.67 2.93
N THR A 138 10.93 -7.59 2.16
CA THR A 138 9.70 -6.87 1.81
C THR A 138 9.51 -6.72 0.31
N ARG A 139 8.26 -6.55 -0.13
CA ARG A 139 7.92 -6.29 -1.54
C ARG A 139 8.56 -5.00 -2.03
N VAL A 140 8.56 -3.94 -1.22
CA VAL A 140 9.22 -2.67 -1.57
C VAL A 140 10.73 -2.86 -1.76
N GLN A 141 11.39 -3.61 -0.87
CA GLN A 141 12.82 -3.88 -0.98
C GLN A 141 13.15 -4.68 -2.25
N ALA A 142 12.40 -5.75 -2.52
CA ALA A 142 12.55 -6.55 -3.73
C ALA A 142 12.33 -5.72 -5.00
N PHE A 143 11.23 -4.97 -5.07
CA PHE A 143 10.88 -4.12 -6.21
C PHE A 143 12.00 -3.12 -6.54
N ARG A 144 12.53 -2.43 -5.53
CA ARG A 144 13.62 -1.45 -5.71
C ARG A 144 14.90 -2.10 -6.21
N GLN A 145 15.31 -3.21 -5.59
CA GLN A 145 16.53 -3.91 -6.01
C GLN A 145 16.40 -4.45 -7.44
N ILE A 146 15.26 -5.05 -7.80
CA ILE A 146 15.01 -5.56 -9.14
C ILE A 146 15.02 -4.42 -10.16
N THR A 147 14.33 -3.31 -9.86
CA THR A 147 14.23 -2.17 -10.79
C THR A 147 15.61 -1.54 -11.04
N ARG A 148 16.39 -1.30 -9.97
CA ARG A 148 17.70 -0.65 -10.06
C ARG A 148 18.72 -1.46 -10.88
N ASN A 149 18.73 -2.78 -10.74
CA ASN A 149 19.76 -3.63 -11.36
C ASN A 149 19.43 -4.00 -12.81
N GLY A 150 20.45 -4.12 -13.65
CA GLY A 150 20.35 -4.73 -14.98
C GLY A 150 20.46 -6.25 -14.88
N SER A 151 19.69 -6.97 -15.68
CA SER A 151 19.60 -8.43 -15.72
C SER A 151 19.73 -9.17 -14.38
N PRO A 152 18.94 -8.81 -13.33
CA PRO A 152 19.11 -9.37 -12.00
C PRO A 152 18.84 -10.88 -11.97
N LEU A 153 19.66 -11.60 -11.20
CA LEU A 153 19.47 -13.01 -10.86
C LEU A 153 18.57 -13.10 -9.62
N LEU A 154 17.47 -13.82 -9.73
CA LEU A 154 16.50 -13.99 -8.65
C LEU A 154 16.48 -15.44 -8.19
N GLU A 155 16.53 -15.64 -6.88
CA GLU A 155 16.14 -16.91 -6.26
C GLU A 155 14.72 -16.76 -5.74
N LEU A 156 13.85 -17.64 -6.24
CA LEU A 156 12.43 -17.64 -6.00
C LEU A 156 12.02 -18.95 -5.32
N ARG A 157 10.89 -18.92 -4.65
CA ARG A 157 10.20 -20.11 -4.16
C ARG A 157 8.80 -20.18 -4.76
N ARG A 158 8.53 -21.27 -5.50
CA ARG A 158 7.22 -21.56 -6.13
C ARG A 158 6.66 -22.84 -5.54
N GLU A 159 5.48 -22.77 -4.93
CA GLU A 159 4.82 -23.93 -4.30
C GLU A 159 5.75 -24.69 -3.32
N GLY A 160 6.65 -23.96 -2.65
CA GLY A 160 7.64 -24.52 -1.71
C GLY A 160 8.95 -25.00 -2.35
N GLN A 161 9.05 -25.06 -3.68
CA GLN A 161 10.26 -25.48 -4.39
C GLN A 161 11.13 -24.27 -4.78
N PRO A 162 12.46 -24.34 -4.61
CA PRO A 162 13.38 -23.29 -5.03
C PRO A 162 13.52 -23.27 -6.57
N LEU A 163 13.64 -22.07 -7.13
CA LEU A 163 13.87 -21.82 -8.55
C LEU A 163 14.80 -20.61 -8.71
N THR A 164 15.69 -20.64 -9.69
CA THR A 164 16.53 -19.49 -10.05
C THR A 164 16.16 -19.00 -11.44
N VAL A 165 15.94 -17.69 -11.60
CA VAL A 165 15.65 -17.06 -12.89
C VAL A 165 16.49 -15.80 -13.08
N GLN A 166 16.89 -15.53 -14.32
CA GLN A 166 17.54 -14.27 -14.67
C GLN A 166 16.60 -13.40 -15.51
N VAL A 167 16.30 -12.20 -15.03
CA VAL A 167 15.32 -11.31 -15.67
C VAL A 167 16.04 -10.34 -16.60
N GLN A 168 16.12 -10.65 -17.89
CA GLN A 168 16.86 -9.84 -18.86
C GLN A 168 16.23 -8.46 -19.07
N LYS A 169 16.88 -7.41 -18.59
CA LYS A 169 16.42 -6.01 -18.68
C LYS A 169 17.56 -5.03 -18.43
N GLU A 170 17.38 -3.80 -18.87
CA GLU A 170 18.31 -2.71 -18.53
C GLU A 170 18.15 -2.23 -17.07
N PRO A 171 19.21 -1.66 -16.47
CA PRO A 171 19.10 -0.94 -15.20
C PRO A 171 18.03 0.15 -15.27
N GLY A 172 17.17 0.26 -14.25
CA GLY A 172 16.07 1.23 -14.20
C GLY A 172 14.84 0.86 -15.03
N GLN A 173 14.94 -0.11 -15.96
CA GLN A 173 13.79 -0.61 -16.71
C GLN A 173 12.85 -1.39 -15.79
N ARG A 174 11.53 -1.24 -16.01
CA ARG A 174 10.49 -2.04 -15.34
C ARG A 174 10.66 -3.52 -15.69
N SER A 175 10.61 -4.39 -14.68
CA SER A 175 10.65 -5.85 -14.92
C SER A 175 9.32 -6.41 -15.43
N GLY A 176 8.21 -5.75 -15.11
CA GLY A 176 6.86 -6.25 -15.33
C GLY A 176 6.30 -7.11 -14.20
N MET A 177 7.05 -7.34 -13.11
CA MET A 177 6.47 -7.90 -11.89
C MET A 177 5.59 -6.86 -11.21
N VAL A 178 4.41 -7.29 -10.78
CA VAL A 178 3.49 -6.50 -9.96
C VAL A 178 3.66 -6.96 -8.51
N LEU A 179 4.01 -6.03 -7.63
CA LEU A 179 4.22 -6.25 -6.21
C LEU A 179 3.36 -5.24 -5.46
N ASP A 180 2.52 -5.73 -4.54
CA ASP A 180 1.73 -4.84 -3.67
C ASP A 180 2.65 -4.07 -2.73
N TYR A 181 2.33 -2.79 -2.46
CA TYR A 181 3.13 -2.00 -1.52
C TYR A 181 2.89 -2.46 -0.09
N ASP A 182 3.95 -2.88 0.60
CA ASP A 182 3.93 -3.21 2.03
C ASP A 182 4.60 -2.12 2.87
N LEU A 183 5.91 -2.24 3.08
CA LEU A 183 6.71 -1.38 3.93
C LEU A 183 8.11 -1.28 3.36
N ASP A 184 8.62 -0.06 3.34
CA ASP A 184 10.03 0.19 3.08
C ASP A 184 10.86 -0.08 4.35
N PRO A 185 11.82 -1.03 4.33
CA PRO A 185 12.67 -1.30 5.49
C PRO A 185 13.47 -0.07 5.96
N ALA A 186 13.70 0.91 5.07
CA ALA A 186 14.33 2.17 5.44
C ALA A 186 13.61 2.85 6.61
N LEU A 187 12.27 2.74 6.70
CA LEU A 187 11.51 3.30 7.82
C LEU A 187 12.02 2.81 9.19
N ILE A 188 12.47 1.56 9.28
CA ILE A 188 13.03 1.01 10.53
C ILE A 188 14.36 1.68 10.88
N ASP A 189 15.20 1.95 9.87
CA ASP A 189 16.45 2.68 10.05
C ASP A 189 16.18 4.14 10.44
N ASP A 190 15.16 4.77 9.85
CA ASP A 190 14.71 6.13 10.14
C ASP A 190 14.23 6.27 11.58
N LEU A 191 13.42 5.32 12.08
CA LEU A 191 13.04 5.23 13.49
C LEU A 191 14.27 5.19 14.40
N GLY A 192 15.26 4.35 14.08
CA GLY A 192 16.52 4.25 14.83
C GLY A 192 17.34 5.54 14.81
N ARG A 193 17.43 6.19 13.64
CA ARG A 193 18.10 7.48 13.49
C ARG A 193 17.43 8.56 14.33
N ALA A 194 16.11 8.61 14.37
CA ALA A 194 15.35 9.54 15.18
C ALA A 194 15.64 9.38 16.68
N LEU A 195 15.58 8.15 17.21
CA LEU A 195 15.89 7.89 18.62
C LEU A 195 17.32 8.29 19.00
N ARG A 196 18.30 8.02 18.13
CA ARG A 196 19.70 8.43 18.34
C ARG A 196 19.88 9.95 18.31
N ARG A 197 19.24 10.63 17.35
CA ARG A 197 19.30 12.09 17.21
C ARG A 197 18.75 12.79 18.45
N HIS A 198 17.60 12.31 18.94
CA HIS A 198 16.96 12.83 20.14
C HIS A 198 17.56 12.30 21.45
N ARG A 199 18.48 11.33 21.39
CA ARG A 199 19.11 10.69 22.56
C ARG A 199 18.09 10.11 23.55
N VAL A 200 17.06 9.45 23.03
CA VAL A 200 15.97 8.85 23.82
C VAL A 200 15.96 7.32 23.71
N GLU A 201 15.60 6.64 24.80
CA GLU A 201 15.57 5.17 24.87
C GLU A 201 14.24 4.55 24.37
N GLY A 202 13.29 5.39 23.93
CA GLY A 202 12.06 4.92 23.33
C GLY A 202 11.26 6.03 22.66
N ALA A 203 10.18 5.65 21.99
CA ALA A 203 9.24 6.59 21.37
C ALA A 203 7.84 5.98 21.24
N LEU A 204 6.86 6.86 21.13
CA LEU A 204 5.52 6.55 20.66
C LEU A 204 5.50 6.69 19.14
N VAL A 205 5.24 5.61 18.41
CA VAL A 205 5.17 5.62 16.94
C VAL A 205 3.70 5.66 16.54
N LEU A 206 3.28 6.73 15.87
CA LEU A 206 1.93 6.87 15.33
C LEU A 206 1.90 6.38 13.88
N THR A 207 0.87 5.61 13.53
CA THR A 207 0.72 5.07 12.17
C THR A 207 -0.75 4.85 11.81
N SER A 208 -1.06 4.68 10.52
CA SER A 208 -2.43 4.44 10.06
C SER A 208 -2.92 3.02 10.34
N GLU A 209 -4.23 2.81 10.26
CA GLU A 209 -4.87 1.49 10.41
C GLU A 209 -4.35 0.45 9.40
N LEU A 210 -3.99 0.87 8.18
CA LEU A 210 -3.46 -0.02 7.16
C LEU A 210 -1.99 -0.37 7.38
N ALA A 211 -1.19 0.58 7.86
CA ALA A 211 0.24 0.39 8.06
C ALA A 211 0.57 -0.27 9.42
N GLY A 212 -0.30 -0.13 10.42
CA GLY A 212 -0.11 -0.66 11.78
C GLY A 212 0.34 -2.13 11.84
N PRO A 213 -0.43 -3.08 11.30
CA PRO A 213 -0.07 -4.49 11.32
C PRO A 213 1.27 -4.78 10.62
N LEU A 214 1.55 -4.13 9.49
CA LEU A 214 2.79 -4.34 8.74
C LEU A 214 4.00 -3.75 9.47
N LEU A 215 3.84 -2.58 10.08
CA LEU A 215 4.90 -1.94 10.87
C LEU A 215 5.19 -2.74 12.14
N ASP A 216 4.18 -3.27 12.83
CA ASP A 216 4.39 -4.18 13.97
C ASP A 216 5.18 -5.43 13.55
N LEU A 217 4.81 -6.06 12.43
CA LEU A 217 5.55 -7.20 11.89
C LEU A 217 7.00 -6.84 11.55
N ALA A 218 7.22 -5.70 10.90
CA ALA A 218 8.55 -5.25 10.51
C ALA A 218 9.42 -4.92 11.73
N LEU A 219 8.86 -4.28 12.76
CA LEU A 219 9.55 -4.02 14.01
C LEU A 219 9.99 -5.33 14.67
N ARG A 220 9.09 -6.32 14.76
CA ARG A 220 9.45 -7.63 15.33
C ARG A 220 10.56 -8.35 14.56
N GLN A 221 10.66 -8.15 13.25
CA GLN A 221 11.63 -8.83 12.39
C GLN A 221 12.96 -8.09 12.27
N PHE A 222 12.93 -6.76 12.19
CA PHE A 222 14.09 -5.95 11.80
C PHE A 222 14.60 -5.02 12.90
N TRP A 223 13.80 -4.71 13.93
CA TRP A 223 14.23 -3.85 15.03
C TRP A 223 15.23 -4.57 15.94
N LYS A 224 16.49 -4.12 15.90
CA LYS A 224 17.59 -4.72 16.68
C LYS A 224 18.17 -3.79 17.74
N GLU A 225 17.65 -2.58 17.87
CA GLU A 225 18.25 -1.55 18.73
C GLU A 225 17.93 -1.70 20.22
N GLY A 226 17.05 -2.64 20.60
CA GLY A 226 16.68 -2.89 22.01
C GLY A 226 15.93 -1.75 22.70
N ARG A 227 15.79 -0.59 22.05
CA ARG A 227 15.02 0.58 22.49
C ARG A 227 13.51 0.32 22.38
N LEU A 228 12.75 0.94 23.27
CA LEU A 228 11.31 0.70 23.39
C LEU A 228 10.52 1.52 22.37
N LEU A 229 9.89 0.86 21.41
CA LEU A 229 8.92 1.49 20.51
C LEU A 229 7.52 1.03 20.89
N GLU A 230 6.65 1.98 21.24
CA GLU A 230 5.23 1.70 21.45
C GLU A 230 4.45 2.17 20.22
N LEU A 231 3.85 1.22 19.50
CA LEU A 231 3.07 1.52 18.30
C LEU A 231 1.63 1.87 18.66
N VAL A 232 1.12 2.98 18.12
CA VAL A 232 -0.29 3.37 18.22
C VAL A 232 -0.87 3.58 16.83
N VAL A 233 -1.95 2.85 16.57
CA VAL A 233 -2.76 3.01 15.36
C VAL A 233 -3.69 4.22 15.55
N VAL A 234 -3.58 5.16 14.61
CA VAL A 234 -4.36 6.39 14.54
C VAL A 234 -5.60 6.14 13.69
N LYS A 235 -6.77 6.35 14.29
CA LYS A 235 -8.05 6.27 13.57
C LYS A 235 -8.27 7.54 12.77
N ASN A 236 -8.78 7.38 11.55
CA ASN A 236 -9.23 8.48 10.72
C ASN A 236 -10.61 8.98 11.18
N LEU A 237 -10.64 10.00 12.02
CA LEU A 237 -11.86 10.66 12.50
C LEU A 237 -12.30 11.77 11.56
N PHE A 238 -11.37 12.40 10.84
CA PHE A 238 -11.67 13.49 9.92
C PHE A 238 -12.62 13.08 8.79
N PHE A 239 -12.28 12.04 8.02
CA PHE A 239 -13.20 11.52 7.00
C PHE A 239 -14.24 10.58 7.61
N ALA A 240 -13.84 9.81 8.62
CA ALA A 240 -14.65 8.79 9.28
C ALA A 240 -15.32 7.82 8.27
N GLY A 241 -16.42 7.17 8.69
CA GLY A 241 -17.03 6.09 7.94
C GLY A 241 -16.11 4.87 7.91
N ASN A 242 -15.79 4.35 6.73
CA ASN A 242 -14.81 3.27 6.57
C ASN A 242 -13.62 3.66 5.68
N ILE A 243 -13.41 4.96 5.47
CA ILE A 243 -12.24 5.45 4.74
C ILE A 243 -10.99 5.19 5.58
N CYS A 244 -10.12 4.32 5.08
CA CYS A 244 -8.77 4.18 5.59
C CYS A 244 -7.84 5.09 4.79
N VAL A 245 -7.02 5.88 5.48
CA VAL A 245 -6.02 6.76 4.85
C VAL A 245 -4.63 6.35 5.31
N ALA A 246 -3.68 6.27 4.38
CA ALA A 246 -2.27 6.13 4.72
C ALA A 246 -1.65 7.51 5.01
N GLY A 247 -1.74 8.44 4.04
CA GLY A 247 -1.10 9.77 4.09
C GLY A 247 -2.06 10.96 4.20
N LEU A 248 -3.28 10.76 4.70
CA LEU A 248 -4.24 11.87 4.87
C LEU A 248 -4.82 11.91 6.29
N LEU A 249 -4.09 11.35 7.27
CA LEU A 249 -4.40 11.56 8.67
C LEU A 249 -4.14 13.03 9.01
N THR A 250 -5.04 13.62 9.79
CA THR A 250 -4.96 15.03 10.20
C THR A 250 -4.31 15.18 11.57
N VAL A 251 -3.82 16.37 11.89
CA VAL A 251 -3.35 16.75 13.23
C VAL A 251 -4.41 16.43 14.27
N SER A 252 -5.69 16.67 13.98
CA SER A 252 -6.81 16.33 14.86
C SER A 252 -6.92 14.82 15.13
N ASP A 253 -6.65 13.97 14.14
CA ASP A 253 -6.63 12.51 14.32
C ASP A 253 -5.47 12.08 15.24
N PHE A 254 -4.28 12.66 15.03
CA PHE A 254 -3.12 12.42 15.88
C PHE A 254 -3.34 12.91 17.32
N GLU A 255 -3.95 14.08 17.50
CA GLU A 255 -4.27 14.64 18.82
C GLU A 255 -5.18 13.69 19.61
N ALA A 256 -6.21 13.14 18.96
CA ALA A 256 -7.11 12.18 19.58
C ALA A 256 -6.37 10.89 20.01
N ALA A 257 -5.46 10.39 19.16
CA ALA A 257 -4.66 9.20 19.46
C ALA A 257 -3.69 9.44 20.63
N VAL A 258 -3.00 10.58 20.65
CA VAL A 258 -2.07 10.96 21.73
C VAL A 258 -2.82 11.18 23.05
N ALA A 259 -3.96 11.86 23.02
CA ALA A 259 -4.79 12.06 24.22
C ALA A 259 -5.22 10.71 24.82
N ALA A 260 -5.77 9.82 24.00
CA ALA A 260 -6.19 8.47 24.45
C ALA A 260 -5.01 7.65 24.99
N PHE A 261 -3.84 7.75 24.36
CA PHE A 261 -2.62 7.11 24.85
C PHE A 261 -2.22 7.61 26.24
N LEU A 262 -2.18 8.94 26.44
CA LEU A 262 -1.78 9.55 27.71
C LEU A 262 -2.77 9.21 28.82
N GLU A 263 -4.07 9.17 28.55
CA GLU A 263 -5.09 8.73 29.50
C GLU A 263 -4.84 7.28 29.96
N ARG A 264 -4.57 6.37 29.02
CA ARG A 264 -4.27 4.96 29.31
C ARG A 264 -3.01 4.77 30.13
N LYS A 265 -1.99 5.61 29.92
CA LYS A 265 -0.67 5.54 30.59
C LYS A 265 -0.60 6.39 31.86
N SER A 266 -1.73 6.74 32.48
CA SER A 266 -1.77 7.58 33.68
C SER A 266 -0.98 8.91 33.52
N ARG A 267 -1.07 9.50 32.32
CA ARG A 267 -0.36 10.71 31.88
C ARG A 267 1.16 10.60 31.82
N GLN A 268 1.71 9.39 31.81
CA GLN A 268 3.13 9.18 31.52
C GLN A 268 3.43 9.56 30.07
N LYS A 269 4.24 10.61 29.93
CA LYS A 269 4.61 11.19 28.63
C LYS A 269 5.69 10.33 27.95
N PRO A 270 5.53 9.96 26.66
CA PRO A 270 6.62 9.36 25.91
C PRO A 270 7.72 10.41 25.70
N PRO A 271 9.00 10.00 25.63
CA PRO A 271 10.09 10.95 25.46
C PRO A 271 10.20 11.51 24.02
N LEU A 272 9.55 10.87 23.05
CA LEU A 272 9.43 11.31 21.66
C LEU A 272 8.16 10.71 21.03
N VAL A 273 7.50 11.47 20.16
CA VAL A 273 6.41 11.01 19.30
C VAL A 273 6.88 11.04 17.84
N LEU A 274 6.79 9.91 17.16
CA LEU A 274 7.17 9.77 15.76
C LEU A 274 5.92 9.69 14.88
N LEU A 275 5.86 10.55 13.88
CA LEU A 275 4.72 10.77 13.00
C LEU A 275 5.04 10.29 11.57
N PRO A 276 4.05 9.76 10.83
CA PRO A 276 4.27 9.33 9.45
C PRO A 276 4.32 10.56 8.52
N GLY A 277 5.45 10.81 7.85
CA GLY A 277 5.63 11.97 6.99
C GLY A 277 4.72 12.01 5.77
N VAL A 278 4.21 10.86 5.35
CA VAL A 278 3.17 10.81 4.31
C VAL A 278 1.89 11.58 4.66
N ALA A 279 1.64 11.90 5.93
CA ALA A 279 0.49 12.69 6.38
C ALA A 279 0.68 14.21 6.26
N PHE A 280 1.89 14.68 5.94
CA PHE A 280 2.24 16.10 5.97
C PHE A 280 2.87 16.57 4.66
N ASP A 281 2.68 17.84 4.31
CA ASP A 281 3.40 18.48 3.22
C ASP A 281 4.88 18.79 3.61
N SER A 282 5.64 19.35 2.68
CA SER A 282 7.06 19.71 2.91
C SER A 282 7.29 20.75 4.02
N ARG A 283 6.24 21.42 4.50
CA ARG A 283 6.27 22.39 5.60
C ARG A 283 5.74 21.78 6.91
N GLY A 284 5.40 20.49 6.93
CA GLY A 284 4.83 19.83 8.10
C GLY A 284 3.34 20.09 8.31
N MET A 285 2.62 20.51 7.26
CA MET A 285 1.19 20.83 7.33
C MET A 285 0.33 19.67 6.87
N ASP A 286 -0.75 19.38 7.58
CA ASP A 286 -1.76 18.41 7.13
C ASP A 286 -2.69 19.00 6.07
N ILE A 287 -3.62 18.18 5.57
CA ILE A 287 -4.61 18.58 4.56
C ILE A 287 -5.59 19.67 5.01
N THR A 288 -5.67 19.95 6.31
CA THR A 288 -6.49 21.02 6.88
C THR A 288 -5.72 22.32 7.07
N GLY A 289 -4.41 22.31 6.78
CA GLY A 289 -3.52 23.44 6.99
C GLY A 289 -3.11 23.61 8.46
N ARG A 290 -3.12 22.53 9.25
CA ARG A 290 -2.58 22.50 10.62
C ARG A 290 -1.16 21.94 10.64
N SER A 291 -0.30 22.48 11.50
CA SER A 291 1.08 22.02 11.64
C SER A 291 1.17 20.87 12.63
N TYR A 292 2.04 19.89 12.37
CA TYR A 292 2.34 18.84 13.35
C TYR A 292 2.90 19.41 14.67
N LEU A 293 3.52 20.59 14.65
CA LEU A 293 4.06 21.27 15.84
C LEU A 293 2.97 21.63 16.85
N GLU A 294 1.71 21.75 16.42
CA GLU A 294 0.58 21.96 17.33
C GLU A 294 0.41 20.79 18.33
N LEU A 295 0.84 19.57 17.97
CA LEU A 295 0.89 18.44 18.90
C LEU A 295 1.91 18.69 20.02
N GLU A 296 3.07 19.25 19.68
CA GLU A 296 4.11 19.57 20.66
C GLU A 296 3.63 20.62 21.64
N GLU A 297 3.04 21.70 21.13
CA GLU A 297 2.50 22.81 21.93
C GLU A 297 1.39 22.32 22.87
N ARG A 298 0.46 21.52 22.34
CA ARG A 298 -0.71 21.06 23.09
C ARG A 298 -0.35 20.08 24.20
N PHE A 299 0.53 19.11 23.91
CA PHE A 299 0.83 18.04 24.87
C PHE A 299 2.15 18.23 25.61
N GLY A 300 2.98 19.19 25.22
CA GLY A 300 4.34 19.38 25.75
C GLY A 300 5.17 18.10 25.56
N LEU A 301 5.20 17.60 24.32
CA LEU A 301 5.90 16.39 23.88
C LEU A 301 6.74 16.71 22.64
N PRO A 302 8.00 16.26 22.53
CA PRO A 302 8.73 16.36 21.27
C PRO A 302 8.09 15.48 20.19
N CYS A 303 7.94 16.02 18.98
CA CYS A 303 7.43 15.33 17.81
C CYS A 303 8.44 15.38 16.66
N GLU A 304 8.58 14.27 15.93
CA GLU A 304 9.34 14.23 14.69
C GLU A 304 8.53 13.54 13.60
N VAL A 305 8.60 14.10 12.39
CA VAL A 305 7.99 13.55 11.18
C VAL A 305 9.04 12.72 10.42
N LEU A 306 8.71 11.47 10.08
CA LEU A 306 9.58 10.51 9.40
C LEU A 306 9.30 10.37 7.91
#